data_AF-A0A927E659-F1
#
_entry.id   AF-A0A927E659-F1
#
_cell.length_a   1.000
_cell.length_b   1.000
_cell.length_c   1.000
_cell.angle_alpha   90.00
_cell.angle_beta   90.00
_cell.angle_gamma   90.00
#
_symmetry.space_group_name_H-M   'P 1'
#
loop_
_entity.id
_entity.type
_entity.pdbx_description
1 polymer ?
#
loop_
_entity_poly.entity_id
_entity_poly.type
_entity_poly.pdbx_seq_one_letter_code
_entity_poly.pdbx_strand_id
1 'polypeptide(L)'
;MVDELALEPFRTGALDRSLTPRSFMTEEQAMLVDWLLEHADLIPVTARGTEEISRVQIPSVPRAVTTHGAVILRPDGTPDSD
;
A
#
# COMPACT_ATOMS: atom_id res chain seq x y z
N MET A 1 10.26 7.26 -19.48
CA MET A 1 8.80 7.48 -19.52
C MET A 1 8.53 8.45 -18.39
N VAL A 2 8.29 9.72 -18.71
CA VAL A 2 7.89 10.71 -17.70
C VAL A 2 6.39 10.53 -17.53
N ASP A 3 5.92 10.40 -16.28
CA ASP A 3 4.50 10.19 -15.95
C ASP A 3 3.61 11.30 -16.54
N GLU A 4 2.29 11.10 -16.61
CA GLU A 4 1.30 12.07 -17.13
C GLU A 4 1.40 13.46 -16.45
N LEU A 5 1.96 13.49 -15.23
CA LEU A 5 2.18 14.68 -14.42
C LEU A 5 3.59 15.28 -14.55
N ALA A 6 4.47 14.68 -15.36
CA ALA A 6 5.88 15.01 -15.50
C ALA A 6 6.69 15.00 -14.18
N LEU A 7 6.22 14.24 -13.18
CA LEU A 7 6.88 14.12 -11.88
C LEU A 7 7.92 12.99 -11.91
N GLU A 8 9.06 13.23 -11.28
CA GLU A 8 10.05 12.18 -11.07
C GLU A 8 9.56 11.22 -9.97
N PRO A 9 9.60 9.90 -10.19
CA PRO A 9 9.29 8.93 -9.16
C PRO A 9 10.23 9.05 -7.96
N PHE A 10 9.70 9.33 -6.76
CA PHE A 10 10.50 9.41 -5.54
C PHE A 10 10.59 8.06 -4.82
N ARG A 11 9.44 7.43 -4.52
CA ARG A 11 9.38 6.13 -3.84
C ARG A 11 8.40 5.19 -4.52
N THR A 12 8.74 3.92 -4.68
CA THR A 12 7.79 2.92 -5.21
C THR A 12 6.64 2.72 -4.23
N GLY A 13 5.41 2.82 -4.72
CA GLY A 13 4.19 2.55 -3.96
C GLY A 13 3.74 1.09 -4.05
N ALA A 14 3.83 0.47 -5.23
CA ALA A 14 3.46 -0.95 -5.40
C ALA A 14 4.12 -1.57 -6.64
N LEU A 15 4.31 -2.89 -6.56
CA LEU A 15 4.81 -3.73 -7.65
C LEU A 15 3.68 -4.37 -8.46
N ASP A 16 3.95 -4.67 -9.72
CA ASP A 16 3.09 -5.51 -10.56
C ASP A 16 3.32 -7.02 -10.30
N ARG A 17 2.64 -7.87 -11.08
CA ARG A 17 2.74 -9.34 -10.96
C ARG A 17 4.13 -9.89 -11.29
N SER A 18 4.95 -9.14 -12.02
CA SER A 18 6.34 -9.47 -12.35
C SER A 18 7.34 -8.88 -11.33
N LEU A 19 6.83 -8.36 -10.20
CA LEU A 19 7.61 -7.69 -9.16
C LEU A 19 8.37 -6.45 -9.66
N THR A 20 7.85 -5.79 -10.70
CA THR A 20 8.41 -4.55 -11.24
C THR A 20 7.63 -3.34 -10.69
N PRO A 21 8.30 -2.23 -10.34
CA PRO A 21 7.62 -1.00 -9.91
C PRO A 21 6.58 -0.55 -10.93
N ARG A 22 5.33 -0.38 -10.47
CA ARG A 22 4.20 0.04 -11.31
C ARG A 22 3.53 1.32 -10.83
N SER A 23 3.67 1.65 -9.56
CA SER A 23 3.14 2.89 -8.98
C SER A 23 4.17 3.51 -8.07
N PHE A 24 4.12 4.83 -7.97
CA PHE A 24 5.11 5.64 -7.26
C PHE A 24 4.40 6.70 -6.43
N MET A 25 5.10 7.18 -5.41
CA MET A 25 4.72 8.34 -4.60
C MET A 25 5.67 9.49 -4.93
N THR A 26 5.16 10.71 -4.87
CA THR A 26 5.99 11.92 -4.79
C THR A 26 6.68 12.00 -3.43
N GLU A 27 7.60 12.95 -3.26
CA GLU A 27 8.26 13.18 -1.98
C GLU A 27 7.25 13.57 -0.88
N GLU A 28 6.31 14.46 -1.18
CA GLU A 28 5.29 14.92 -0.23
C GLU A 28 4.33 13.80 0.18
N GLN A 29 3.94 12.95 -0.78
CA GLN A 29 3.10 11.78 -0.49
C GLN A 29 3.84 10.80 0.42
N ALA A 30 5.13 10.54 0.16
CA ALA A 30 5.94 9.67 0.99
C ALA A 30 6.13 10.24 2.40
N MET A 31 6.38 11.55 2.53
CA MET A 31 6.49 12.23 3.83
C MET A 31 5.20 12.13 4.66
N LEU A 32 4.04 12.30 4.03
CA LEU A 32 2.75 12.15 4.71
C LEU A 32 2.54 10.71 5.21
N VAL A 33 2.84 9.72 4.37
CA VAL A 33 2.73 8.30 4.75
C VAL A 33 3.68 7.97 5.89
N ASP A 34 4.92 8.44 5.84
CA ASP A 34 5.91 8.23 6.90
C ASP A 34 5.44 8.84 8.23
N TRP A 35 4.92 10.08 8.20
CA TRP A 35 4.36 10.73 9.38
C TRP A 35 3.16 9.97 9.96
N LEU A 36 2.26 9.46 9.12
CA LEU A 36 1.12 8.66 9.58
C LEU A 36 1.56 7.33 10.22
N LEU A 37 2.57 6.67 9.63
CA LEU A 37 3.13 5.44 10.18
C LEU A 37 3.82 5.66 11.53
N GLU A 38 4.43 6.82 11.74
CA GLU A 38 5.12 7.15 13.00
C GLU A 38 4.14 7.57 14.12
N HIS A 39 3.02 8.21 13.75
CA HIS A 39 2.16 8.87 14.73
C HIS A 39 0.74 8.31 14.85
N ALA A 40 0.37 7.29 14.08
CA ALA A 40 -0.95 6.69 14.12
C ALA A 40 -0.95 5.18 13.83
N ASP A 41 -2.00 4.51 14.28
CA ASP A 41 -2.32 3.15 13.84
C ASP A 41 -2.94 3.20 12.43
N LEU A 42 -2.09 3.13 11.40
CA LEU A 42 -2.52 3.17 10.01
C LEU A 42 -3.10 1.82 9.55
N ILE A 43 -4.37 1.82 9.15
CA ILE A 43 -5.07 0.65 8.58
C ILE A 43 -5.52 1.00 7.15
N PRO A 44 -4.92 0.38 6.10
CA PRO A 44 -5.37 0.58 4.74
C PRO A 44 -6.76 0.00 4.52
N VAL A 45 -7.60 0.73 3.80
CA VAL A 45 -8.90 0.29 3.31
C VAL A 45 -8.88 0.35 1.79
N THR A 46 -9.02 -0.78 1.13
CA THR A 46 -8.74 -0.88 -0.31
C THR A 46 -9.66 -1.83 -1.07
N ALA A 47 -9.83 -1.53 -2.35
CA ALA A 47 -10.45 -2.42 -3.33
C ALA A 47 -9.60 -3.66 -3.65
N ARG A 48 -8.27 -3.54 -3.51
CA ARG A 48 -7.31 -4.60 -3.83
C ARG A 48 -7.60 -5.87 -3.03
N GLY A 49 -7.41 -7.03 -3.65
CA GLY A 49 -7.46 -8.33 -2.96
C GLY A 49 -6.17 -8.63 -2.18
N THR A 50 -6.15 -9.76 -1.48
CA THR A 50 -5.02 -10.21 -0.62
C THR A 50 -3.69 -10.29 -1.38
N GLU A 51 -3.67 -10.79 -2.61
CA GLU A 51 -2.46 -10.89 -3.42
C GLU A 51 -1.97 -9.52 -3.94
N GLU A 52 -2.89 -8.59 -4.18
CA GLU A 52 -2.55 -7.28 -4.75
C GLU A 52 -2.07 -6.30 -3.69
N ILE A 53 -2.56 -6.44 -2.45
CA ILE A 53 -2.10 -5.64 -1.31
C ILE A 53 -0.71 -6.09 -0.83
N SER A 54 -0.36 -7.37 -0.94
CA SER A 54 0.97 -7.88 -0.54
C SER A 54 2.12 -7.33 -1.38
N ARG A 55 1.83 -6.73 -2.55
CA ARG A 55 2.80 -6.06 -3.40
C ARG A 55 2.94 -4.56 -3.15
N VAL A 56 2.13 -3.98 -2.28
CA VAL A 56 2.29 -2.58 -1.85
C VAL A 56 3.57 -2.47 -1.03
N GLN A 57 4.38 -1.44 -1.32
CA GLN A 57 5.72 -1.23 -0.76
C GLN A 57 5.72 -0.20 0.38
N ILE A 58 4.55 0.15 0.90
CA ILE A 58 4.41 0.92 2.14
C ILE A 58 4.76 -0.03 3.31
N PRO A 59 5.61 0.37 4.28
CA PRO A 59 5.97 -0.47 5.41
C PRO A 59 4.77 -1.17 6.04
N SER A 60 4.97 -2.42 6.46
CA SER A 60 3.89 -3.35 6.81
C SER A 60 2.97 -2.76 7.87
N VAL A 61 1.80 -2.32 7.42
CA VAL A 61 0.66 -2.04 8.27
C VAL A 61 0.19 -3.36 8.90
N PRO A 62 0.01 -3.42 10.23
CA PRO A 62 -0.30 -4.66 10.92
C PRO A 62 -1.70 -5.19 10.60
N ARG A 63 -2.58 -4.42 9.97
CA ARG A 63 -3.92 -4.89 9.58
C ARG A 63 -4.34 -4.18 8.30
N ALA A 64 -5.18 -4.80 7.51
CA ALA A 64 -5.73 -4.18 6.30
C ALA A 64 -7.17 -4.64 6.04
N VAL A 65 -7.98 -3.73 5.50
CA VAL A 65 -9.31 -4.03 4.97
C VAL A 65 -9.20 -4.06 3.45
N THR A 66 -9.46 -5.23 2.87
CA THR A 66 -9.23 -5.52 1.45
C THR A 66 -10.54 -5.91 0.75
N THR A 67 -10.50 -6.10 -0.57
CA THR A 67 -11.64 -6.57 -1.36
C THR A 67 -12.89 -5.73 -1.11
N HIS A 68 -12.74 -4.40 -1.16
CA HIS A 68 -13.82 -3.43 -0.91
C HIS A 68 -14.51 -3.57 0.46
N GLY A 69 -13.80 -4.08 1.48
CA GLY A 69 -14.37 -4.27 2.81
C GLY A 69 -14.77 -5.71 3.14
N ALA A 70 -14.70 -6.63 2.16
CA ALA A 70 -15.14 -8.01 2.37
C ALA A 70 -14.16 -8.86 3.20
N VAL A 71 -12.87 -8.46 3.27
CA VAL A 71 -11.83 -9.24 3.96
C VAL A 71 -11.01 -8.34 4.86
N ILE A 72 -10.92 -8.68 6.15
CA ILE A 72 -9.99 -8.08 7.10
C ILE A 72 -8.78 -9.01 7.22
N LEU A 73 -7.58 -8.47 7.04
CA LEU A 73 -6.32 -9.19 7.22
C LEU A 73 -5.75 -8.92 8.62
N ARG A 74 -5.34 -10.00 9.27
CA ARG A 74 -4.56 -9.98 10.52
C ARG A 74 -3.10 -9.55 10.26
N PRO A 75 -2.31 -9.28 11.31
CA PRO A 75 -0.88 -8.92 11.16
C PRO A 75 -0.01 -9.95 10.46
N ASP A 76 -0.41 -11.22 10.47
CA ASP A 76 0.28 -12.28 9.74
C ASP A 76 -0.17 -12.39 8.26
N GLY A 77 -1.07 -11.50 7.82
CA GLY A 77 -1.61 -11.48 6.47
C GLY A 77 -2.74 -12.50 6.22
N THR A 78 -3.18 -13.24 7.23
CA THR A 78 -4.30 -14.19 7.10
C THR A 78 -5.65 -13.49 7.22
N PRO A 79 -6.70 -13.95 6.51
CA PRO A 79 -8.05 -13.45 6.71
C PRO A 79 -8.54 -13.69 8.15
N ASP A 80 -9.21 -12.68 8.72
CA ASP A 80 -9.96 -12.86 9.96
C ASP A 80 -11.06 -13.93 9.78
N SER A 81 -11.29 -14.74 10.80
CA SER A 81 -12.06 -16.00 10.71
C SER A 81 -13.35 -16.00 11.53
N ASP A 82 -13.78 -14.83 11.99
CA ASP A 82 -15.02 -14.65 12.75
C ASP A 82 -16.28 -14.76 11.86
#